data_AF-A0A9D4J3R8-F1
#
_entry.id   AF-A0A9D4J3R8-F1
#
_cell.length_a   1.000
_cell.length_b   1.000
_cell.length_c   1.000
_cell.angle_alpha   90.00
_cell.angle_beta   90.00
_cell.angle_gamma   90.00
#
_symmetry.space_group_name_H-M   'P 1'
#
loop_
_entity.id
_entity.type
_entity.pdbx_description
1 polymer ?
#
loop_
_entity_poly.entity_id
_entity_poly.type
_entity_poly.pdbx_seq_one_letter_code
_entity_poly.pdbx_strand_id
1 'polypeptide(L)' 'MQSDILKHPTWSADGTVCEEGWIGYHGNCYYFHNDTTLNYSDARQRCMSQNAELVSILSEDEYKFLADTRTSRLRLYLP' A
#
# COMPACT_ATOMS: atom_id res chain seq x y z
N MET A 1 15.93 -28.27 10.31
CA MET A 1 14.71 -28.21 11.15
C MET A 1 14.63 -26.81 11.72
N GLN A 2 13.62 -26.06 11.28
CA GLN A 2 12.99 -24.89 11.91
C GLN A 2 13.90 -23.72 12.36
N SER A 3 14.08 -22.72 11.49
CA SER A 3 14.42 -21.36 11.94
C SER A 3 13.84 -20.20 11.11
N ASP A 4 13.23 -20.43 9.95
CA ASP A 4 12.83 -19.30 9.07
C ASP A 4 11.35 -18.90 9.19
N ILE A 5 10.65 -19.39 10.23
CA ILE A 5 9.19 -19.20 10.40
C ILE A 5 8.84 -17.86 11.10
N LEU A 6 9.80 -17.00 11.44
CA LEU A 6 9.53 -15.80 12.26
C LEU A 6 9.94 -14.43 11.66
N LYS A 7 10.07 -14.27 10.34
CA LYS A 7 10.27 -12.91 9.73
C LYS A 7 9.59 -12.70 8.38
N HIS A 8 8.34 -13.12 8.21
CA HIS A 8 7.58 -12.91 6.97
C HIS A 8 7.29 -11.41 6.72
N PRO A 9 7.75 -10.79 5.62
CA PRO A 9 7.18 -9.52 5.16
C PRO A 9 5.99 -9.87 4.25
N THR A 10 4.79 -9.58 4.74
CA THR A 10 3.53 -9.40 4.00
C THR A 10 3.55 -9.77 2.51
N TRP A 11 3.16 -11.02 2.21
CA TRP A 11 2.98 -11.55 0.85
C TRP A 11 1.63 -11.08 0.29
N SER A 12 1.62 -10.35 -0.83
CA SER A 12 0.38 -10.12 -1.59
C SER A 12 0.07 -11.29 -2.54
N ALA A 13 -1.19 -11.43 -2.96
CA ALA A 13 -1.66 -12.61 -3.72
C ALA A 13 -0.86 -12.91 -5.02
N ASP A 14 -0.16 -11.90 -5.53
CA ASP A 14 0.70 -11.96 -6.72
C ASP A 14 2.19 -12.27 -6.43
N GLY A 15 2.56 -12.43 -5.16
CA GLY A 15 3.94 -12.67 -4.75
C GLY A 15 4.78 -11.41 -4.57
N THR A 16 4.19 -10.22 -4.64
CA THR A 16 4.91 -8.98 -4.34
C THR A 16 5.21 -8.92 -2.84
N VAL A 17 6.49 -8.72 -2.50
CA VAL A 17 6.95 -8.59 -1.12
C VAL A 17 7.12 -7.10 -0.84
N CYS A 18 6.40 -6.61 0.14
CA CYS A 18 6.45 -5.21 0.57
C CYS A 18 6.86 -5.08 2.03
N GLU A 19 7.25 -3.87 2.43
CA GLU A 19 7.44 -3.53 3.83
C GLU A 19 6.14 -3.64 4.63
N GLU A 20 6.25 -3.80 5.94
CA GLU A 20 5.09 -3.90 6.83
C GLU A 20 4.17 -2.67 6.68
N GLY A 21 2.87 -2.91 6.56
CA GLY A 21 1.86 -1.86 6.40
C GLY A 21 1.60 -1.43 4.95
N TRP A 22 2.49 -1.79 4.01
CA TRP A 22 2.29 -1.63 2.57
C TRP A 22 1.49 -2.77 1.97
N ILE A 23 0.93 -2.53 0.78
CA ILE A 23 0.11 -3.50 0.06
C ILE A 23 0.74 -3.74 -1.30
N GLY A 24 1.11 -4.99 -1.57
CA GLY A 24 1.66 -5.38 -2.87
C GLY A 24 0.59 -5.61 -3.92
N TYR A 25 0.84 -5.12 -5.13
CA TYR A 25 0.02 -5.39 -6.32
C TYR A 25 0.82 -5.15 -7.61
N HIS A 26 0.85 -6.15 -8.48
CA HIS A 26 1.53 -6.19 -9.77
C HIS A 26 3.01 -5.74 -9.71
N GLY A 27 3.74 -6.20 -8.69
CA GLY A 27 5.16 -5.86 -8.51
C GLY A 27 5.41 -4.48 -7.89
N ASN A 28 4.36 -3.73 -7.52
CA ASN A 28 4.45 -2.43 -6.85
C ASN A 28 3.95 -2.53 -5.41
N CYS A 29 4.47 -1.66 -4.54
CA CYS A 29 4.02 -1.51 -3.16
C CYS A 29 3.27 -0.19 -2.98
N TYR A 30 2.08 -0.25 -2.41
CA TYR A 30 1.20 0.90 -2.21
C TYR A 30 0.97 1.17 -0.71
N TYR A 31 1.03 2.44 -0.33
CA TYR A 31 0.70 2.90 1.02
C TYR A 31 -0.40 3.96 0.98
N PHE A 32 -1.35 3.84 1.90
CA PHE A 32 -2.48 4.77 2.01
C PHE A 32 -2.35 5.58 3.30
N HIS A 33 -2.06 6.87 3.16
CA HIS A 33 -2.14 7.83 4.26
C HIS A 33 -3.59 8.26 4.47
N ASN A 34 -4.19 7.83 5.59
CA ASN A 34 -5.59 8.13 5.95
C ASN A 34 -5.72 9.10 7.14
N ASP A 35 -4.59 9.59 7.65
CA ASP A 35 -4.50 10.40 8.87
C ASP A 35 -4.68 11.90 8.61
N THR A 36 -4.34 12.41 7.42
CA THR A 36 -4.43 13.84 7.12
C THR A 36 -4.60 14.09 5.62
N THR A 37 -5.48 15.04 5.29
CA THR A 37 -5.62 15.57 3.92
C THR A 37 -4.55 16.63 3.68
N LEU A 38 -3.72 16.43 2.66
CA LEU A 38 -2.64 17.33 2.26
C LEU A 38 -2.90 17.90 0.86
N ASN A 39 -2.34 19.06 0.57
CA ASN A 39 -2.24 19.52 -0.82
C ASN A 39 -1.26 18.62 -1.60
N TYR A 40 -1.26 18.74 -2.93
CA TYR A 40 -0.45 17.88 -3.80
C TYR A 40 1.06 17.93 -3.47
N SER A 41 1.61 19.12 -3.23
CA SER A 41 3.04 19.31 -2.96
C SER A 41 3.45 18.60 -1.67
N ASP A 42 2.69 18.82 -0.60
CA ASP A 42 2.98 18.24 0.71
C ASP A 42 2.76 16.72 0.71
N ALA A 43 1.72 16.24 0.01
CA ALA A 43 1.49 14.81 -0.18
C ALA A 43 2.66 14.14 -0.91
N ARG A 44 3.16 14.76 -1.99
CA ARG A 44 4.32 14.25 -2.73
C ARG A 44 5.58 14.22 -1.88
N GLN A 45 5.87 15.30 -1.15
CA GLN A 45 7.02 15.35 -0.23
C GLN A 45 6.94 14.26 0.85
N ARG A 46 5.75 14.00 1.38
CA ARG A 46 5.52 12.93 2.36
C ARG A 46 5.77 11.54 1.80
N CYS A 47 5.39 11.27 0.54
CA CYS A 47 5.74 10.00 -0.11
C CYS A 47 7.25 9.89 -0.33
N MET A 48 7.90 10.97 -0.78
CA MET A 48 9.34 11.00 -1.02
C MET A 48 10.17 10.78 0.25
N SER A 49 9.70 11.26 1.42
CA SER A 49 10.38 11.01 2.70
C SER A 49 10.31 9.55 3.17
N GLN A 50 9.46 8.73 2.55
CA GLN A 50 9.33 7.29 2.76
C GLN A 50 9.89 6.48 1.59
N ASN A 51 10.82 7.06 0.82
CA ASN A 51 11.43 6.41 -0.35
C ASN A 51 10.41 5.96 -1.42
N ALA A 52 9.27 6.64 -1.51
CA ALA A 52 8.20 6.36 -2.48
C ALA A 52 7.82 7.62 -3.28
N GLU A 53 6.88 7.47 -4.22
CA GLU A 53 6.30 8.59 -4.97
C GLU A 53 4.78 8.57 -4.85
N LEU A 54 4.14 9.72 -5.11
CA LEU A 54 2.69 9.82 -5.19
C LEU A 54 2.20 8.91 -6.33
N VAL A 55 1.19 8.09 -6.05
CA VAL A 55 0.70 7.07 -6.98
C VAL A 55 0.30 7.68 -8.33
N SER A 56 0.78 7.05 -9.41
CA SER A 56 0.34 7.31 -10.77
C SER A 56 -0.49 6.13 -11.21
N ILE A 57 -1.76 6.37 -11.55
CA ILE A 57 -2.69 5.30 -11.94
C ILE A 57 -2.58 5.12 -13.45
N LEU A 58 -2.02 3.99 -13.87
CA LEU A 58 -1.68 3.71 -15.27
C LEU A 58 -2.64 2.73 -15.94
N SER A 59 -3.53 2.10 -15.19
CA SER A 59 -4.51 1.15 -15.74
C SER A 59 -5.84 1.16 -14.99
N GLU A 60 -6.90 0.68 -15.64
CA GLU A 60 -8.22 0.51 -15.01
C GLU A 60 -8.18 -0.54 -13.89
N ASP A 61 -7.38 -1.60 -14.05
CA ASP A 61 -7.24 -2.65 -13.04
C ASP A 61 -6.51 -2.13 -11.80
N GLU A 62 -5.48 -1.31 -11.97
CA GLU A 62 -4.83 -0.61 -10.86
C GLU A 62 -5.81 0.36 -10.16
N TYR A 63 -6.60 1.12 -10.94
CA TYR A 63 -7.63 1.98 -10.36
C TYR A 63 -8.62 1.19 -9.49
N LYS A 64 -9.16 0.08 -10.01
CA LYS A 64 -10.09 -0.80 -9.29
C LYS A 64 -9.47 -1.35 -8.02
N PHE A 65 -8.26 -1.88 -8.11
CA PHE A 65 -7.50 -2.37 -6.96
C PHE A 65 -7.34 -1.29 -5.89
N LEU A 66 -6.91 -0.08 -6.25
CA LEU A 66 -6.72 1.03 -5.31
C LEU A 66 -8.05 1.50 -4.69
N ALA A 67 -9.12 1.55 -5.46
CA ALA A 67 -10.46 1.95 -4.99
C ALA A 67 -11.04 0.92 -4.00
N ASP A 68 -10.97 -0.36 -4.33
CA ASP A 68 -11.43 -1.46 -3.48
C ASP A 68 -10.59 -1.55 -2.20
N THR A 69 -9.28 -1.39 -2.32
CA THR A 69 -8.34 -1.42 -1.19
C THR A 69 -8.57 -0.26 -0.22
N ARG A 70 -8.73 0.97 -0.75
CA ARG A 70 -9.07 2.16 0.05
C ARG A 70 -10.37 1.94 0.83
N THR A 71 -11.37 1.32 0.19
CA THR A 71 -12.68 1.02 0.80
C THR A 71 -12.59 -0.12 1.82
N SER A 72 -11.75 -1.12 1.56
CA SER A 72 -11.60 -2.30 2.43
C SER A 72 -10.83 -1.99 3.71
N ARG A 73 -9.83 -1.09 3.67
CA ARG A 73 -9.17 -0.58 4.89
C ARG A 73 -10.06 0.33 5.73
N LEU A 74 -11.14 0.88 5.17
CA LEU A 74 -12.19 1.59 5.92
C LEU A 74 -13.22 0.62 6.55
N ARG A 75 -13.16 -0.69 6.25
CA ARG A 75 -14.06 -1.72 6.79
C ARG A 75 -13.49 -2.54 7.95
N LEU A 76 -12.31 -2.23 8.46
CA LEU A 76 -11.71 -2.94 9.61
C LEU A 76 -12.10 -2.36 10.98
N TYR A 77 -12.98 -1.36 11.02
CA TYR A 77 -13.53 -0.79 12.25
C TYR A 77 -15.04 -0.53 12.14
N LEU A 78 -15.83 -1.58 11.93
CA LEU A 78 -17.24 -1.56 12.30
C LEU A 78 -17.52 -2.78 13.20
N PRO A 79 -18.27 -2.61 14.31
CA PRO A 79 -18.54 -3.66 15.31
C PRO A 79 -19.32 -4.85 14.74
#